data_AF-A0A7Z9WIH6-F1
#
_entry.id   AF-A0A7Z9WIH6-F1
#
_cell.length_a   1.000
_cell.length_b   1.000
_cell.length_c   1.000
_cell.angle_alpha   90.00
_cell.angle_beta   90.00
_cell.angle_gamma   90.00
#
_symmetry.space_group_name_H-M   'P 1'
#
loop_
_entity.id
_entity.type
_entity.pdbx_description
1 polymer ?
#
loop_
_entity_poly.entity_id
_entity_poly.type
_entity_poly.pdbx_seq_one_letter_code
_entity_poly.pdbx_strand_id
1 'polypeptide(L)'
;MMKKVGRNDPCPCGSGKKFKNCHMGREDELILEKMGTLQEEAGKKITSLPKVSYGRAKEIADALDIEELTGTDMGIKFIDLDAYLNLGFHDQDMSKTPDHGSGGLIVNFNKTKKADPKSIYIAITPDINDSSLIHQLAHVLDALGGSQLMPGTFYQLSLETGIPMEHLDHPQEFGQWLNYLKRRFDIELDAENEIVSFLYQHNMLLTGDDIKSKDSQHLVSKSKEMMTFLREHREEIDGLIRNRIGYIGKAGKKGEK
;
A
#
# COMPACT_ATOMS: atom_id res chain seq x y z
N MET A 1 -11.41 -11.90 -27.10
CA MET A 1 -10.74 -12.15 -28.41
C MET A 1 -10.39 -10.81 -29.05
N MET A 2 -9.10 -10.47 -29.18
CA MET A 2 -8.67 -9.29 -29.93
C MET A 2 -8.93 -9.52 -31.43
N LYS A 3 -9.66 -8.61 -32.08
CA LYS A 3 -9.81 -8.63 -33.55
C LYS A 3 -8.42 -8.49 -34.18
N LYS A 4 -8.00 -9.45 -35.01
CA LYS A 4 -6.74 -9.36 -35.76
C LYS A 4 -6.83 -8.16 -36.71
N VAL A 5 -5.93 -7.19 -36.55
CA VAL A 5 -5.86 -6.02 -37.42
C VAL A 5 -5.41 -6.45 -38.83
N GLY A 6 -6.07 -5.95 -39.87
CA GLY A 6 -5.73 -6.29 -41.25
C GLY A 6 -4.42 -5.66 -41.67
N ARG A 7 -3.64 -6.37 -42.51
CA ARG A 7 -2.32 -5.94 -43.00
C ARG A 7 -2.31 -4.51 -43.61
N ASN A 8 -3.39 -4.12 -44.28
CA ASN A 8 -3.52 -2.81 -44.93
C ASN A 8 -4.31 -1.78 -44.11
N ASP A 9 -4.84 -2.15 -42.95
CA ASP A 9 -5.61 -1.25 -42.09
C ASP A 9 -4.70 -0.18 -41.46
N PRO A 10 -5.24 0.98 -41.04
CA PRO A 10 -4.50 1.94 -40.24
C PRO A 10 -3.91 1.27 -38.99
N CYS A 11 -2.66 1.60 -38.68
CA CYS A 11 -1.97 1.01 -37.55
C CYS A 11 -2.60 1.47 -36.23
N PRO A 12 -2.85 0.55 -35.27
CA PRO A 12 -3.46 0.89 -33.98
C PRO A 12 -2.67 1.88 -33.10
N CYS A 13 -1.41 2.15 -33.41
CA CYS A 13 -0.60 3.17 -32.70
C CYS A 13 -1.00 4.61 -33.01
N GLY A 14 -1.91 4.85 -33.96
CA GLY A 14 -2.34 6.21 -34.33
C GLY A 14 -1.37 6.98 -35.23
N SER A 15 -0.30 6.33 -35.74
CA SER A 15 0.68 6.97 -36.65
C SER A 15 0.14 7.37 -38.03
N GLY A 16 -1.09 6.96 -38.38
CA GLY A 16 -1.68 7.15 -39.70
C GLY A 16 -1.11 6.24 -40.80
N LYS A 17 -0.09 5.42 -40.51
CA LYS A 17 0.50 4.45 -41.47
C LYS A 17 -0.31 3.16 -41.53
N LYS A 18 -0.25 2.43 -42.66
CA LYS A 18 -0.80 1.06 -42.77
C LYS A 18 -0.06 0.12 -41.82
N PHE A 19 -0.74 -0.83 -41.19
CA PHE A 19 -0.18 -1.75 -40.20
C PHE A 19 1.09 -2.47 -40.69
N LYS A 20 1.09 -2.95 -41.94
CA LYS A 20 2.27 -3.55 -42.59
C LYS A 20 3.51 -2.68 -42.69
N ASN A 21 3.33 -1.36 -42.71
CA ASN A 21 4.42 -0.39 -42.84
C ASN A 21 4.76 0.24 -41.47
N CYS A 22 4.20 -0.29 -40.38
CA CYS A 22 4.40 0.22 -39.04
C CYS A 22 4.77 -0.91 -38.07
N HIS A 23 3.81 -1.68 -37.57
CA HIS A 23 3.99 -2.62 -36.46
C HIS A 23 3.77 -4.09 -36.83
N MET A 24 3.66 -4.43 -38.12
CA MET A 24 3.64 -5.83 -38.56
C MET A 24 5.00 -6.49 -38.27
N GLY A 25 5.00 -7.55 -37.45
CA GLY A 25 6.22 -8.17 -36.92
C GLY A 25 6.82 -7.47 -35.70
N ARG A 26 6.14 -6.45 -35.16
CA ARG A 26 6.47 -5.69 -33.95
C ARG A 26 5.21 -5.44 -33.11
N GLU A 27 4.32 -6.41 -33.06
CA GLU A 27 3.01 -6.29 -32.40
C GLU A 27 3.13 -6.04 -30.90
N ASP A 28 4.19 -6.54 -30.26
CA ASP A 28 4.45 -6.33 -28.84
C ASP A 28 4.69 -4.84 -28.50
N GLU A 29 5.23 -4.06 -29.45
CA GLU A 29 5.38 -2.60 -29.30
C GLU A 29 4.01 -1.92 -29.16
N LEU A 30 2.98 -2.39 -29.87
CA LEU A 30 1.61 -1.85 -29.76
C LEU A 30 0.99 -2.14 -28.39
N ILE A 31 1.30 -3.29 -27.79
CA ILE A 31 0.81 -3.64 -26.46
C ILE A 31 1.46 -2.71 -25.44
N LEU A 32 2.77 -2.52 -25.53
CA LEU A 32 3.53 -1.62 -24.65
C LEU A 32 3.09 -0.15 -24.80
N GLU A 33 2.91 0.34 -26.04
CA GLU A 33 2.41 1.68 -26.33
C GLU A 33 1.01 1.88 -25.74
N LYS A 34 0.11 0.91 -25.95
CA LYS A 34 -1.26 0.97 -25.43
C LYS A 34 -1.33 0.89 -23.91
N MET A 35 -0.49 0.07 -23.28
CA MET A 35 -0.36 0.06 -21.82
C MET A 35 0.20 1.40 -21.32
N GLY A 36 1.18 1.97 -22.03
CA GLY A 36 1.76 3.27 -21.71
C GLY A 36 0.77 4.43 -21.80
N THR A 37 -0.10 4.44 -22.82
CA THR A 37 -1.15 5.47 -22.96
C THR A 37 -2.25 5.30 -21.90
N LEU A 38 -2.68 4.08 -21.60
CA LEU A 38 -3.63 3.81 -20.52
C LEU A 38 -3.09 4.27 -19.15
N GLN A 39 -1.81 4.02 -18.88
CA GLN A 39 -1.15 4.48 -17.65
C GLN A 39 -1.06 6.02 -17.60
N GLU A 40 -0.82 6.67 -18.73
CA GLU A 40 -0.78 8.14 -18.79
C GLU A 40 -2.17 8.76 -18.59
N GLU A 41 -3.21 8.20 -19.20
CA GLU A 41 -4.59 8.61 -18.97
C GLU A 41 -5.03 8.41 -17.52
N ALA A 42 -4.64 7.28 -16.91
CA ALA A 42 -4.90 7.01 -15.51
C ALA A 42 -4.20 8.05 -14.61
N GLY A 43 -2.91 8.30 -14.84
CA GLY A 43 -2.14 9.30 -14.09
C GLY A 43 -2.76 10.70 -14.18
N LYS A 44 -3.18 11.14 -15.37
CA LYS A 44 -3.87 12.43 -15.54
C LYS A 44 -5.17 12.51 -14.76
N LYS A 45 -6.00 11.46 -14.81
CA LYS A 45 -7.26 11.41 -14.06
C LYS A 45 -7.03 11.45 -12.55
N ILE A 46 -6.09 10.65 -12.04
CA ILE A 46 -5.75 10.61 -10.60
C ILE A 46 -5.25 11.98 -10.14
N THR A 47 -4.28 12.56 -10.85
CA THR A 47 -3.68 13.85 -10.48
C THR A 47 -4.64 15.03 -10.61
N SER A 48 -5.72 14.88 -11.39
CA SER A 48 -6.80 15.87 -11.52
C SER A 48 -7.85 15.81 -10.41
N LEU A 49 -7.85 14.77 -9.57
CA LEU A 49 -8.79 14.68 -8.45
C LEU A 49 -8.55 15.85 -7.46
N PRO A 50 -9.63 16.41 -6.88
CA PRO A 50 -9.50 17.44 -5.86
C PRO A 50 -8.68 16.94 -4.67
N LYS A 51 -7.78 17.80 -4.17
CA LYS A 51 -7.09 17.53 -2.92
C LYS A 51 -8.07 17.62 -1.75
N VAL A 52 -7.98 16.69 -0.83
CA VAL A 52 -8.77 16.69 0.41
C VAL A 52 -7.87 16.86 1.63
N SER A 53 -8.48 17.10 2.79
CA SER A 53 -7.79 17.31 4.06
C SER A 53 -8.65 16.79 5.22
N TYR A 54 -9.19 15.58 5.07
CA TYR A 54 -10.03 14.96 6.08
C TYR A 54 -9.24 14.61 7.35
N GLY A 55 -9.93 14.55 8.50
CA GLY A 55 -9.30 14.33 9.80
C GLY A 55 -8.14 15.30 10.07
N ARG A 56 -7.01 14.76 10.55
CA ARG A 56 -5.76 15.53 10.78
C ARG A 56 -4.78 15.45 9.60
N ALA A 57 -5.20 15.02 8.42
CA ALA A 57 -4.31 14.78 7.27
C ALA A 57 -3.44 16.00 6.92
N LYS A 58 -4.06 17.20 6.90
CA LYS A 58 -3.32 18.44 6.61
C LYS A 58 -2.33 18.80 7.73
N GLU A 59 -2.77 18.76 8.98
CA GLU A 59 -1.93 19.07 10.15
C GLU A 59 -0.68 18.18 10.18
N ILE A 60 -0.88 16.87 10.07
CA ILE A 60 0.20 15.89 10.16
C ILE A 60 1.15 16.01 8.97
N ALA A 61 0.61 16.09 7.74
CA ALA A 61 1.46 16.18 6.55
C ALA A 61 2.25 17.49 6.46
N ASP A 62 1.65 18.63 6.84
CA ASP A 62 2.35 19.93 6.86
C ASP A 62 3.49 19.94 7.93
N ALA A 63 3.38 19.10 8.96
CA ALA A 63 4.37 18.99 10.03
C ALA A 63 5.50 17.97 9.75
N LEU A 64 5.46 17.26 8.62
CA LEU A 64 6.47 16.31 8.18
C LEU A 64 7.39 16.94 7.13
N ASP A 65 8.66 17.10 7.46
CA ASP A 65 9.70 17.42 6.48
C ASP A 65 10.18 16.12 5.81
N ILE A 66 9.63 15.81 4.63
CA ILE A 66 9.92 14.55 3.93
C ILE A 66 11.38 14.48 3.49
N GLU A 67 11.98 15.61 3.11
CA GLU A 67 13.37 15.65 2.66
C GLU A 67 14.31 15.38 3.83
N GLU A 68 14.08 16.02 4.98
CA GLU A 68 14.87 15.74 6.20
C GLU A 68 14.70 14.29 6.68
N LEU A 69 13.48 13.76 6.65
CA LEU A 69 13.18 12.43 7.18
C LEU A 69 13.64 11.29 6.27
N THR A 70 13.59 11.47 4.95
CA THR A 70 13.77 10.37 3.99
C THR A 70 14.90 10.61 2.98
N GLY A 71 15.43 11.82 2.90
CA GLY A 71 16.41 12.23 1.88
C GLY A 71 15.81 12.38 0.47
N THR A 72 14.48 12.42 0.34
CA THR A 72 13.78 12.55 -0.94
C THR A 72 13.01 13.86 -1.03
N ASP A 73 12.96 14.49 -2.21
CA ASP A 73 12.21 15.73 -2.45
C ASP A 73 10.72 15.50 -2.77
N MET A 74 10.16 14.40 -2.24
CA MET A 74 8.80 13.95 -2.53
C MET A 74 7.77 14.66 -1.65
N GLY A 75 6.66 15.08 -2.26
CA GLY A 75 5.49 15.60 -1.54
C GLY A 75 4.43 14.52 -1.28
N ILE A 76 3.53 14.78 -0.33
CA ILE A 76 2.35 13.95 -0.05
C ILE A 76 1.09 14.72 -0.44
N LYS A 77 0.16 14.06 -1.13
CA LYS A 77 -1.13 14.62 -1.54
C LYS A 77 -2.25 13.66 -1.15
N PHE A 78 -3.28 14.19 -0.52
CA PHE A 78 -4.48 13.43 -0.19
C PHE A 78 -5.57 13.66 -1.23
N ILE A 79 -6.24 12.59 -1.63
CA ILE A 79 -7.41 12.60 -2.52
C ILE A 79 -8.55 11.82 -1.87
N ASP A 80 -9.78 12.06 -2.31
CA ASP A 80 -10.96 11.35 -1.81
C ASP A 80 -10.94 9.88 -2.26
N LEU A 81 -11.14 8.95 -1.31
CA LEU A 81 -11.09 7.51 -1.60
C LEU A 81 -12.18 7.08 -2.58
N ASP A 82 -13.43 7.48 -2.36
CA ASP A 82 -14.53 7.09 -3.25
C ASP A 82 -14.34 7.68 -4.64
N ALA A 83 -13.90 8.93 -4.75
CA ALA A 83 -13.59 9.55 -6.04
C ALA A 83 -12.48 8.79 -6.78
N TYR A 84 -11.43 8.35 -6.07
CA TYR A 84 -10.38 7.52 -6.64
C TYR A 84 -10.90 6.14 -7.08
N LEU A 85 -11.66 5.45 -6.23
CA LEU A 85 -12.31 4.16 -6.52
C LEU A 85 -13.14 4.23 -7.81
N ASN A 86 -13.93 5.29 -7.96
CA ASN A 86 -14.81 5.54 -9.10
C ASN A 86 -14.08 5.78 -10.43
N LEU A 87 -12.76 6.01 -10.43
CA LEU A 87 -11.99 6.10 -11.67
C LEU A 87 -11.82 4.74 -12.38
N GLY A 88 -12.03 3.62 -11.66
CA GLY A 88 -11.99 2.28 -12.24
C GLY A 88 -10.58 1.77 -12.60
N PHE A 89 -9.53 2.38 -12.05
CA PHE A 89 -8.13 1.95 -12.23
C PHE A 89 -7.66 0.93 -11.21
N HIS A 90 -8.59 0.32 -10.48
CA HIS A 90 -8.31 -0.70 -9.47
C HIS A 90 -7.88 -1.98 -10.19
N ASP A 91 -6.71 -2.49 -9.81
CA ASP A 91 -6.24 -3.76 -10.31
C ASP A 91 -7.23 -4.86 -9.88
N GLN A 92 -7.48 -5.84 -10.76
CA GLN A 92 -8.39 -6.97 -10.48
C GLN A 92 -7.96 -7.79 -9.23
N ASP A 93 -6.73 -7.58 -8.74
CA ASP A 93 -6.21 -8.17 -7.50
C ASP A 93 -6.76 -7.54 -6.22
N MET A 94 -7.30 -6.32 -6.26
CA MET A 94 -7.86 -5.65 -5.06
C MET A 94 -9.22 -6.21 -4.63
N SER A 95 -9.79 -7.16 -5.36
CA SER A 95 -10.94 -7.93 -4.89
C SER A 95 -10.62 -8.84 -3.70
N LYS A 96 -9.35 -8.90 -3.27
CA LYS A 96 -8.85 -9.77 -2.19
C LYS A 96 -7.81 -9.12 -1.27
N THR A 97 -7.74 -7.80 -1.18
CA THR A 97 -7.01 -7.18 -0.05
C THR A 97 -7.89 -7.27 1.20
N PRO A 98 -7.37 -7.75 2.34
CA PRO A 98 -8.12 -7.85 3.58
C PRO A 98 -8.51 -6.44 4.04
N ASP A 99 -9.78 -6.33 4.40
CA ASP A 99 -10.43 -5.23 5.13
C ASP A 99 -10.13 -3.79 4.67
N HIS A 100 -11.13 -3.14 4.08
CA HIS A 100 -11.20 -1.67 3.94
C HIS A 100 -11.39 -0.96 5.31
N GLY A 101 -10.96 -1.57 6.41
CA GLY A 101 -11.10 -1.07 7.78
C GLY A 101 -10.18 0.12 8.11
N SER A 102 -9.15 0.38 7.30
CA SER A 102 -8.14 1.41 7.56
C SER A 102 -8.45 2.79 6.95
N GLY A 103 -9.63 3.03 6.38
CA GLY A 103 -10.07 4.36 5.92
C GLY A 103 -9.17 5.05 4.88
N GLY A 104 -8.17 4.37 4.30
CA GLY A 104 -7.20 4.96 3.39
C GLY A 104 -6.40 3.93 2.57
N LEU A 105 -5.80 4.40 1.47
CA LEU A 105 -5.10 3.60 0.49
C LEU A 105 -3.97 4.41 -0.18
N ILE A 106 -2.76 3.89 -0.21
CA ILE A 106 -1.69 4.48 -1.04
C ILE A 106 -1.96 4.18 -2.51
N VAL A 107 -2.01 5.25 -3.31
CA VAL A 107 -2.09 5.13 -4.76
C VAL A 107 -0.74 4.66 -5.28
N ASN A 108 -0.76 3.62 -6.13
CA ASN A 108 0.44 3.11 -6.78
C ASN A 108 1.20 4.25 -7.49
N PHE A 109 2.38 4.59 -6.98
CA PHE A 109 3.20 5.69 -7.47
C PHE A 109 3.52 5.57 -8.97
N ASN A 110 3.62 4.36 -9.51
CA ASN A 110 3.84 4.18 -10.95
C ASN A 110 2.68 4.72 -11.79
N LYS A 111 1.44 4.76 -11.28
CA LYS A 111 0.28 5.31 -11.99
C LYS A 111 0.39 6.84 -12.13
N THR A 112 0.95 7.53 -11.13
CA THR A 112 1.04 9.00 -11.11
C THR A 112 2.39 9.55 -11.59
N LYS A 113 3.47 8.76 -11.52
CA LYS A 113 4.86 9.17 -11.79
C LYS A 113 5.08 10.00 -13.05
N LYS A 114 4.38 9.70 -14.16
CA LYS A 114 4.51 10.48 -15.41
C LYS A 114 3.82 11.85 -15.35
N ALA A 115 2.66 11.93 -14.68
CA ALA A 115 1.86 13.14 -14.59
C ALA A 115 2.33 14.05 -13.44
N ASP A 116 2.81 13.46 -12.35
CA ASP A 116 3.30 14.16 -11.18
C ASP A 116 4.43 13.34 -10.50
N PRO A 117 5.69 13.53 -10.92
CA PRO A 117 6.82 12.72 -10.46
C PRO A 117 7.26 13.02 -9.03
N LYS A 118 6.82 14.14 -8.43
CA LYS A 118 7.27 14.64 -7.12
C LYS A 118 6.20 14.50 -6.04
N SER A 119 5.22 13.60 -6.22
CA SER A 119 4.18 13.42 -5.22
C SER A 119 3.70 11.99 -5.11
N ILE A 120 3.56 11.55 -3.87
CA ILE A 120 2.83 10.33 -3.50
C ILE A 120 1.40 10.72 -3.15
N TYR A 121 0.46 9.93 -3.65
CA TYR A 121 -0.96 10.14 -3.46
C TYR A 121 -1.50 9.11 -2.46
N ILE A 122 -2.24 9.59 -1.46
CA ILE A 122 -2.95 8.75 -0.50
C ILE A 122 -4.44 9.07 -0.64
N ALA A 123 -5.23 8.06 -0.99
CA ALA A 123 -6.67 8.15 -1.07
C ALA A 123 -7.25 7.89 0.34
N ILE A 124 -8.07 8.79 0.87
CA ILE A 124 -8.57 8.72 2.26
C ILE A 124 -10.09 8.95 2.33
N THR A 125 -10.76 8.34 3.30
CA THR A 125 -12.17 8.57 3.59
C THR A 125 -12.39 9.81 4.44
N PRO A 126 -13.59 10.44 4.38
CA PRO A 126 -13.94 11.57 5.25
C PRO A 126 -13.84 11.28 6.76
N ASP A 127 -14.04 10.03 7.16
CA ASP A 127 -14.05 9.55 8.54
C ASP A 127 -12.74 8.86 8.96
N ILE A 128 -11.66 9.03 8.19
CA ILE A 128 -10.35 8.45 8.52
C ILE A 128 -9.91 8.84 9.93
N ASN A 129 -9.56 7.83 10.74
CA ASN A 129 -9.05 8.03 12.09
C ASN A 129 -7.52 8.25 12.08
N ASP A 130 -7.00 8.79 13.18
CA ASP A 130 -5.58 9.14 13.30
C ASP A 130 -4.63 7.95 13.16
N SER A 131 -4.97 6.80 13.74
CA SER A 131 -4.16 5.56 13.67
C SER A 131 -4.01 5.09 12.22
N SER A 132 -5.13 5.01 11.51
CA SER A 132 -5.20 4.68 10.10
C SER A 132 -4.45 5.68 9.21
N LEU A 133 -4.57 6.97 9.49
CA LEU A 133 -3.84 8.01 8.76
C LEU A 133 -2.33 7.86 8.92
N ILE A 134 -1.82 7.67 10.14
CA ILE A 134 -0.38 7.50 10.35
C ILE A 134 0.13 6.15 9.88
N HIS A 135 -0.71 5.12 9.81
CA HIS A 135 -0.37 3.85 9.17
C HIS A 135 -0.06 4.05 7.68
N GLN A 136 -0.93 4.75 6.94
CA GLN A 136 -0.66 5.07 5.53
C GLN A 136 0.60 5.94 5.37
N LEU A 137 0.80 6.93 6.25
CA LEU A 137 2.02 7.74 6.22
C LEU A 137 3.28 6.95 6.59
N ALA A 138 3.20 5.98 7.49
CA ALA A 138 4.32 5.11 7.86
C ALA A 138 4.79 4.28 6.66
N HIS A 139 3.87 3.73 5.86
CA HIS A 139 4.23 3.08 4.60
C HIS A 139 4.89 4.04 3.61
N VAL A 140 4.42 5.29 3.50
CA VAL A 140 5.06 6.29 2.62
C VAL A 140 6.48 6.58 3.07
N LEU A 141 6.70 6.82 4.36
CA LEU A 141 8.04 7.08 4.91
C LEU A 141 8.96 5.86 4.78
N ASP A 142 8.43 4.66 4.99
CA ASP A 142 9.18 3.41 4.83
C ASP A 142 9.61 3.17 3.37
N ALA A 143 8.69 3.41 2.43
CA ALA A 143 8.98 3.30 1.00
C ALA A 143 10.01 4.34 0.52
N LEU A 144 10.03 5.53 1.11
CA LEU A 144 10.94 6.61 0.72
C LEU A 144 12.32 6.52 1.41
N GLY A 145 12.35 6.24 2.72
CA GLY A 145 13.56 6.35 3.55
C GLY A 145 13.86 5.14 4.43
N GLY A 146 13.08 4.06 4.35
CA GLY A 146 13.25 2.84 5.13
C GLY A 146 13.54 1.62 4.26
N SER A 147 12.66 0.63 4.33
CA SER A 147 12.78 -0.64 3.61
C SER A 147 12.70 -0.46 2.08
N GLN A 148 12.13 0.65 1.58
CA GLN A 148 11.85 0.86 0.15
C GLN A 148 10.88 -0.18 -0.44
N LEU A 149 10.10 -0.83 0.41
CA LEU A 149 9.06 -1.78 0.01
C LEU A 149 7.72 -1.06 -0.06
N MET A 150 6.94 -1.36 -1.10
CA MET A 150 5.57 -0.90 -1.22
C MET A 150 4.63 -2.00 -0.70
N PRO A 151 3.62 -1.66 0.11
CA PRO A 151 2.64 -2.65 0.58
C PRO A 151 1.91 -3.31 -0.59
N GLY A 152 1.55 -4.58 -0.43
CA GLY A 152 0.91 -5.39 -1.47
C GLY A 152 1.86 -5.95 -2.55
N THR A 153 3.11 -5.51 -2.60
CA THR A 153 4.07 -5.95 -3.65
C THR A 153 4.37 -7.45 -3.58
N PHE A 154 4.32 -8.03 -2.39
CA PHE A 154 4.71 -9.42 -2.14
C PHE A 154 3.54 -10.40 -2.08
N TYR A 155 2.39 -10.05 -2.66
CA TYR A 155 1.21 -10.91 -2.70
C TYR A 155 1.50 -12.30 -3.31
N GLN A 156 2.24 -12.36 -4.42
CA GLN A 156 2.60 -13.65 -5.02
C GLN A 156 3.46 -14.51 -4.09
N LEU A 157 4.39 -13.90 -3.36
CA LEU A 157 5.22 -14.59 -2.38
C LEU A 157 4.38 -15.08 -1.18
N SER A 158 3.41 -14.29 -0.73
CA SER A 158 2.43 -14.69 0.29
C SER A 158 1.65 -15.94 -0.15
N LEU A 159 1.15 -15.97 -1.39
CA LEU A 159 0.45 -17.14 -1.93
C LEU A 159 1.34 -18.39 -1.98
N GLU A 160 2.60 -18.24 -2.37
CA GLU A 160 3.54 -19.36 -2.52
C GLU A 160 4.02 -19.92 -1.18
N THR A 161 4.21 -19.05 -0.19
CA THR A 161 4.82 -19.42 1.11
C THR A 161 3.79 -19.63 2.22
N GLY A 162 2.58 -19.08 2.06
CA GLY A 162 1.56 -19.03 3.10
C GLY A 162 1.84 -17.99 4.20
N ILE A 163 2.83 -17.12 4.03
CA ILE A 163 3.12 -16.03 4.97
C ILE A 163 1.99 -14.98 4.87
N PRO A 164 1.39 -14.53 5.99
CA PRO A 164 0.40 -13.46 5.97
C PRO A 164 0.97 -12.17 5.35
N MET A 165 0.16 -11.46 4.55
CA MET A 165 0.56 -10.17 3.97
C MET A 165 0.98 -9.16 5.04
N GLU A 166 0.32 -9.16 6.19
CA GLU A 166 0.67 -8.32 7.34
C GLU A 166 2.13 -8.44 7.79
N HIS A 167 2.76 -9.61 7.61
CA HIS A 167 4.16 -9.80 7.98
C HIS A 167 5.11 -9.25 6.91
N LEU A 168 4.68 -9.21 5.65
CA LEU A 168 5.47 -8.77 4.50
C LEU A 168 5.31 -7.27 4.23
N ASP A 169 4.17 -6.69 4.58
CA ASP A 169 3.88 -5.27 4.38
C ASP A 169 4.38 -4.40 5.54
N HIS A 170 4.64 -4.99 6.71
CA HIS A 170 5.06 -4.27 7.92
C HIS A 170 6.46 -4.70 8.41
N PRO A 171 7.52 -4.38 7.67
CA PRO A 171 8.87 -4.67 8.12
C PRO A 171 9.28 -3.84 9.36
N GLN A 172 10.43 -4.15 9.94
CA GLN A 172 10.99 -3.46 11.11
C GLN A 172 11.12 -1.94 10.88
N GLU A 173 11.47 -1.53 9.66
CA GLU A 173 11.57 -0.14 9.22
C GLU A 173 10.20 0.55 9.18
N PHE A 174 9.14 -0.13 8.74
CA PHE A 174 7.76 0.36 8.88
C PHE A 174 7.40 0.57 10.36
N GLY A 175 7.69 -0.42 11.21
CA GLY A 175 7.41 -0.35 12.64
C GLY A 175 8.09 0.84 13.33
N GLN A 176 9.30 1.19 12.88
CA GLN A 176 10.03 2.38 13.30
C GLN A 176 9.27 3.67 12.93
N TRP A 177 8.83 3.79 11.68
CA TRP A 177 8.08 4.96 11.22
C TRP A 177 6.72 5.10 11.91
N LEU A 178 5.98 4.01 12.07
CA LEU A 178 4.72 3.99 12.81
C LEU A 178 4.91 4.49 14.25
N ASN A 179 5.94 3.99 14.95
CA ASN A 179 6.25 4.42 16.31
C ASN A 179 6.76 5.88 16.38
N TYR A 180 7.50 6.33 15.37
CA TYR A 180 7.90 7.73 15.25
C TYR A 180 6.68 8.65 15.14
N LEU A 181 5.76 8.35 14.22
CA LEU A 181 4.53 9.13 14.01
C LEU A 181 3.62 9.11 15.24
N LYS A 182 3.40 7.92 15.83
CA LYS A 182 2.67 7.72 17.09
C LYS A 182 3.14 8.68 18.18
N ARG A 183 4.46 8.71 18.43
CA ARG A 183 5.05 9.57 19.47
C ARG A 183 5.05 11.05 19.11
N ARG A 184 5.33 11.38 17.84
CA ARG A 184 5.41 12.77 17.39
C ARG A 184 4.07 13.50 17.48
N PHE A 185 2.98 12.80 17.19
CA PHE A 185 1.64 13.40 17.09
C PHE A 185 0.69 13.00 18.22
N ASP A 186 1.20 12.27 19.22
CA ASP A 186 0.45 11.77 20.38
C ASP A 186 -0.83 11.02 19.98
N ILE A 187 -0.67 9.99 19.15
CA ILE A 187 -1.78 9.22 18.56
C ILE A 187 -1.92 7.88 19.28
N GLU A 188 -3.14 7.57 19.70
CA GLU A 188 -3.50 6.22 20.14
C GLU A 188 -3.72 5.33 18.90
N LEU A 189 -2.94 4.26 18.79
CA LEU A 189 -3.11 3.28 17.73
C LEU A 189 -4.39 2.46 17.94
N ASP A 190 -5.00 2.02 16.85
CA ASP A 190 -6.01 0.97 16.87
C ASP A 190 -5.39 -0.39 17.29
N ALA A 191 -6.24 -1.40 17.44
CA ALA A 191 -5.81 -2.71 17.91
C ALA A 191 -4.77 -3.37 16.98
N GLU A 192 -4.93 -3.26 15.66
CA GLU A 192 -4.05 -3.90 14.68
C GLU A 192 -2.67 -3.21 14.68
N ASN A 193 -2.65 -1.88 14.62
CA ASN A 193 -1.43 -1.09 14.64
C ASN A 193 -0.69 -1.20 15.97
N GLU A 194 -1.39 -1.35 17.09
CA GLU A 194 -0.74 -1.57 18.38
C GLU A 194 -0.06 -2.96 18.43
N ILE A 195 -0.61 -4.00 17.79
CA ILE A 195 0.06 -5.29 17.64
C ILE A 195 1.35 -5.15 16.82
N VAL A 196 1.31 -4.42 15.70
CA VAL A 196 2.52 -4.18 14.88
C VAL A 196 3.57 -3.40 15.68
N SER A 197 3.14 -2.38 16.42
CA SER A 197 4.02 -1.62 17.32
C SER A 197 4.64 -2.51 18.40
N PHE A 198 3.88 -3.45 18.98
CA PHE A 198 4.38 -4.41 19.96
C PHE A 198 5.45 -5.32 19.34
N LEU A 199 5.17 -5.90 18.16
CA LEU A 199 6.14 -6.74 17.45
C LEU A 199 7.43 -5.98 17.11
N TYR A 200 7.33 -4.72 16.68
CA TYR A 200 8.48 -3.85 16.42
C TYR A 200 9.35 -3.67 17.67
N GLN A 201 8.73 -3.36 18.81
CA GLN A 201 9.44 -3.13 20.09
C GLN A 201 10.20 -4.37 20.57
N HIS A 202 9.71 -5.55 20.21
CA HIS A 202 10.34 -6.82 20.52
C HIS A 202 11.28 -7.37 19.43
N ASN A 203 11.53 -6.60 18.35
CA ASN A 203 12.34 -7.00 17.20
C ASN A 203 11.84 -8.30 16.54
N MET A 204 10.52 -8.45 16.46
CA MET A 204 9.87 -9.64 15.90
C MET A 204 9.41 -9.47 14.45
N LEU A 205 9.42 -8.24 13.92
CA LEU A 205 9.12 -7.99 12.50
C LEU A 205 10.25 -8.46 11.60
N LEU A 206 9.91 -8.82 10.37
CA LEU A 206 10.90 -9.06 9.31
C LEU A 206 11.60 -7.74 8.97
N THR A 207 12.87 -7.76 8.61
CA THR A 207 13.52 -6.56 8.06
C THR A 207 13.21 -6.41 6.57
N GLY A 208 13.35 -5.20 6.04
CA GLY A 208 13.27 -4.97 4.59
C GLY A 208 14.27 -5.83 3.82
N ASP A 209 15.47 -6.05 4.38
CA ASP A 209 16.51 -6.89 3.78
C ASP A 209 16.14 -8.38 3.77
N ASP A 210 15.50 -8.89 4.84
CA ASP A 210 14.96 -10.26 4.86
C ASP A 210 13.99 -10.46 3.69
N ILE A 211 13.03 -9.53 3.50
CA ILE A 211 12.00 -9.63 2.47
C ILE A 211 12.60 -9.51 1.07
N LYS A 212 13.56 -8.59 0.87
CA LYS A 212 14.27 -8.41 -0.41
C LYS A 212 15.12 -9.61 -0.80
N SER A 213 15.66 -10.36 0.17
CA SER A 213 16.46 -11.56 -0.08
C SER A 213 15.66 -12.63 -0.83
N LYS A 214 14.34 -12.65 -0.67
CA LYS A 214 13.41 -13.68 -1.20
C LYS A 214 13.82 -15.10 -0.80
N ASP A 215 14.54 -15.27 0.31
CA ASP A 215 14.78 -16.58 0.90
C ASP A 215 13.50 -17.08 1.59
N SER A 216 12.71 -17.84 0.83
CA SER A 216 11.42 -18.36 1.32
C SER A 216 11.57 -19.23 2.57
N GLN A 217 12.68 -19.95 2.77
CA GLN A 217 12.85 -20.78 3.95
C GLN A 217 13.07 -19.92 5.19
N HIS A 218 13.95 -18.92 5.08
CA HIS A 218 14.21 -17.95 6.14
C HIS A 218 12.94 -17.16 6.50
N LEU A 219 12.24 -16.62 5.50
CA LEU A 219 11.01 -15.86 5.69
C LEU A 219 9.90 -16.67 6.38
N VAL A 220 9.69 -17.92 5.95
CA VAL A 220 8.71 -18.81 6.59
C VAL A 220 9.10 -19.13 8.03
N SER A 221 10.40 -19.34 8.30
CA SER A 221 10.91 -19.58 9.66
C SER A 221 10.61 -18.39 10.58
N LYS A 222 10.99 -17.19 10.15
CA LYS A 222 10.75 -15.94 10.89
C LYS A 222 9.27 -15.64 11.10
N SER A 223 8.44 -15.84 10.07
CA SER A 223 7.00 -15.71 10.20
C SER A 223 6.40 -16.68 11.23
N LYS A 224 6.92 -17.91 11.36
CA LYS A 224 6.47 -18.87 12.38
C LYS A 224 6.92 -18.48 13.79
N GLU A 225 8.11 -17.90 13.90
CA GLU A 225 8.65 -17.33 15.15
C GLU A 225 7.73 -16.21 15.65
N MET A 226 7.38 -15.27 14.76
CA MET A 226 6.44 -14.18 15.05
C MET A 226 5.07 -14.70 15.53
N MET A 227 4.49 -15.69 14.85
CA MET A 227 3.21 -16.29 15.27
C MET A 227 3.29 -17.00 16.63
N THR A 228 4.44 -17.60 16.94
CA THR A 228 4.68 -18.26 18.23
C THR A 228 4.78 -17.22 19.33
N PHE A 229 5.52 -16.14 19.10
CA PHE A 229 5.62 -15.00 20.00
C PHE A 229 4.25 -14.37 20.29
N LEU A 230 3.45 -14.08 19.26
CA LEU A 230 2.08 -13.56 19.45
C LEU A 230 1.19 -14.49 20.29
N ARG A 231 1.38 -15.81 20.17
CA ARG A 231 0.63 -16.80 20.97
C ARG A 231 1.08 -16.80 22.43
N GLU A 232 2.37 -16.69 22.68
CA GLU A 232 2.98 -16.70 24.02
C GLU A 232 2.66 -15.40 24.79
N HIS A 233 2.61 -14.27 24.09
CA HIS A 233 2.30 -12.95 24.65
C HIS A 233 0.82 -12.56 24.55
N ARG A 234 -0.08 -13.52 24.31
CA ARG A 234 -1.50 -13.23 24.04
C ARG A 234 -2.18 -12.43 25.14
N GLU A 235 -1.96 -12.77 26.41
CA GLU A 235 -2.62 -12.09 27.54
C GLU A 235 -2.13 -10.65 27.70
N GLU A 236 -0.85 -10.41 27.45
CA GLU A 236 -0.25 -9.08 27.44
C GLU A 236 -0.82 -8.24 26.29
N ILE A 237 -0.80 -8.78 25.07
CA ILE A 237 -1.37 -8.14 23.88
C ILE A 237 -2.85 -7.81 24.10
N ASP A 238 -3.64 -8.76 24.60
CA ASP A 238 -5.06 -8.56 24.91
C ASP A 238 -5.28 -7.39 25.88
N GLY A 239 -4.44 -7.31 26.92
CA GLY A 239 -4.45 -6.19 27.86
C GLY A 239 -4.18 -4.83 27.20
N LEU A 240 -3.31 -4.78 26.20
CA LEU A 240 -2.96 -3.57 25.45
C LEU A 240 -4.07 -3.11 24.49
N ILE A 241 -4.80 -4.05 23.86
CA ILE A 241 -5.67 -3.74 22.72
C ILE A 241 -7.17 -3.86 23.00
N ARG A 242 -7.61 -4.49 24.09
CA ARG A 242 -9.04 -4.78 24.36
C ARG A 242 -10.01 -3.60 24.34
N ASN A 243 -9.51 -2.38 24.57
CA ASN A 243 -10.31 -1.16 24.59
C ASN A 243 -10.10 -0.29 23.33
N ARG A 244 -9.31 -0.76 22.37
CA ARG A 244 -8.97 -0.03 21.15
C ARG A 244 -9.94 -0.34 20.04
N ILE A 245 -10.07 0.60 19.12
CA ILE A 245 -10.86 0.43 17.89
C ILE A 245 -10.34 -0.79 17.13
N GLY A 246 -11.25 -1.57 16.53
CA GLY A 246 -10.88 -2.75 15.75
C GLY A 246 -10.60 -4.02 16.56
N TYR A 247 -10.65 -3.99 17.90
CA TYR A 247 -10.45 -5.19 18.70
C TYR A 247 -11.57 -6.23 18.48
N ILE A 248 -11.21 -7.38 17.90
CA ILE A 248 -12.09 -8.55 17.77
C ILE A 248 -11.75 -9.49 18.93
N GLY A 249 -12.47 -9.34 20.04
CA GLY A 249 -12.23 -10.16 21.23
C GLY A 249 -12.47 -11.66 21.03
N LYS A 250 -12.26 -12.46 22.09
CA LYS A 250 -12.60 -13.90 22.08
C LYS A 250 -14.07 -14.04 21.64
N ALA A 251 -14.29 -14.53 20.43
CA ALA A 251 -15.60 -14.79 19.85
C ALA A 251 -16.55 -15.30 20.94
N GLY A 252 -17.67 -14.59 21.13
CA GLY A 252 -18.64 -14.91 22.16
C GLY A 252 -19.06 -16.36 22.05
N LYS A 253 -18.64 -17.20 23.02
CA LYS A 253 -19.48 -18.31 23.46
C LYS A 253 -20.72 -17.67 24.09
N LYS A 254 -21.67 -17.24 23.25
CA LYS A 254 -23.07 -17.15 23.67
C LYS A 254 -23.48 -18.60 23.94
N GLY A 255 -23.45 -18.97 25.21
CA GLY A 255 -24.20 -20.11 25.69
C GLY A 255 -25.68 -19.80 25.47
N GLU A 256 -26.32 -20.57 24.60
CA GLU A 256 -27.76 -20.79 24.71
C GLU A 256 -27.96 -21.85 25.79
N LYS A 257 -28.38 -21.39 26.96
CA LYS A 257 -29.37 -22.09 27.76
C LYS A 257 -30.70 -21.38 27.53
#